data_AF-A0A945QVX4-F1
#
_entry.id   AF-A0A945QVX4-F1
#
_cell.length_a   1.000
_cell.length_b   1.000
_cell.length_c   1.000
_cell.angle_alpha   90.00
_cell.angle_beta   90.00
_cell.angle_gamma   90.00
#
_symmetry.space_group_name_H-M   'P 1'
#
loop_
_entity.id
_entity.type
_entity.pdbx_description
1 polymer ?
#
loop_
_entity_poly.entity_id
_entity_poly.type
_entity_poly.pdbx_seq_one_letter_code
_entity_poly.pdbx_strand_id
1 'polypeptide(L)'
;MTPEEKFIFDLDGYLVVKNVLTPAEVGELNALADEAWPGEYEENGLRRTSRVSLWGPASQNLIDHPKALPYMVELLGPKVRVDHDYSIFMRKGGKAGRLHGGQTMQGG
;
A
#
# COMPACT_ATOMS: atom_id res chain seq x y z
N MET A 1 -14.05 -4.51 11.40
CA MET A 1 -14.46 -5.30 10.22
C MET A 1 -15.86 -5.81 10.48
N THR A 2 -16.74 -5.74 9.49
CA THR A 2 -18.09 -6.35 9.55
C THR A 2 -18.01 -7.86 9.28
N PRO A 3 -19.01 -8.66 9.69
CA PRO A 3 -19.07 -10.07 9.32
C PRO A 3 -18.99 -10.32 7.82
N GLU A 4 -19.60 -9.44 7.01
CA GLU A 4 -19.60 -9.52 5.56
C GLU A 4 -18.21 -9.25 4.97
N GLU A 5 -17.52 -8.22 5.44
CA GLU A 5 -16.12 -7.95 5.05
C GLU A 5 -15.20 -9.11 5.42
N LYS A 6 -15.39 -9.70 6.60
CA LYS A 6 -14.63 -10.88 7.03
C LYS A 6 -14.91 -12.08 6.12
N PHE A 7 -16.17 -12.34 5.79
CA PHE A 7 -16.55 -13.43 4.89
C PHE A 7 -15.91 -13.26 3.50
N ILE A 8 -15.93 -12.04 2.94
CA ILE A 8 -15.29 -11.75 1.64
C ILE A 8 -13.79 -11.98 1.72
N PHE A 9 -13.13 -11.48 2.77
CA PHE A 9 -11.70 -11.68 2.94
C PHE A 9 -11.32 -13.17 3.07
N ASP A 10 -12.08 -13.95 3.85
CA ASP A 10 -11.86 -15.38 4.02
C ASP A 10 -12.05 -16.17 2.70
N LEU A 11 -12.95 -15.71 1.81
CA LEU A 11 -13.23 -16.36 0.53
C LEU A 11 -12.21 -15.98 -0.55
N ASP A 12 -11.93 -14.69 -0.70
CA ASP A 12 -11.19 -14.14 -1.84
C ASP A 12 -9.70 -13.93 -1.54
N GLY A 13 -9.33 -13.90 -0.25
CA GLY A 13 -7.96 -13.59 0.20
C GLY A 13 -7.59 -12.11 0.13
N TYR A 14 -8.55 -11.22 -0.17
CA TYR A 14 -8.38 -9.77 -0.16
C TYR A 14 -9.68 -9.04 0.18
N LEU A 15 -9.56 -7.78 0.58
CA LEU A 15 -10.70 -6.89 0.87
C LEU A 15 -10.46 -5.51 0.25
N VAL A 16 -11.50 -4.91 -0.33
CA VAL A 16 -11.44 -3.54 -0.88
C VAL A 16 -12.10 -2.56 0.08
N VAL A 17 -11.30 -1.77 0.79
CA VAL A 17 -11.78 -0.67 1.63
C VAL A 17 -11.71 0.63 0.82
N LYS A 18 -12.87 1.20 0.49
CA LYS A 18 -12.96 2.40 -0.34
C LYS A 18 -12.71 3.67 0.48
N ASN A 19 -12.12 4.68 -0.13
CA ASN A 19 -11.98 6.04 0.44
C ASN A 19 -11.28 6.05 1.81
N VAL A 20 -10.25 5.20 1.97
CA VAL A 20 -9.37 5.24 3.15
C VAL A 20 -8.78 6.65 3.29
N LEU A 21 -8.18 7.16 2.21
CA LEU A 21 -7.66 8.51 2.12
C LEU A 21 -8.69 9.46 1.53
N THR A 22 -8.70 10.70 2.02
CA THR A 22 -9.42 11.83 1.46
C THR A 22 -8.70 12.38 0.22
N PRO A 23 -9.39 13.17 -0.63
CA PRO A 23 -8.74 13.82 -1.77
C PRO A 23 -7.56 14.73 -1.38
N ALA A 24 -7.62 15.35 -0.19
CA ALA A 24 -6.55 16.22 0.31
C ALA A 24 -5.31 15.39 0.69
N GLU A 25 -5.48 14.31 1.44
CA GLU A 25 -4.37 13.39 1.80
C GLU A 25 -3.72 12.79 0.55
N VAL A 26 -4.53 12.41 -0.45
CA VAL A 26 -4.01 11.94 -1.74
C VAL A 26 -3.19 13.02 -2.45
N GLY A 27 -3.68 14.27 -2.47
CA GLY A 27 -2.97 15.40 -3.05
C GLY A 27 -1.62 15.66 -2.38
N GLU A 28 -1.60 15.65 -1.04
CA GLU A 28 -0.39 15.83 -0.24
C GLU A 28 0.65 14.71 -0.51
N LEU A 29 0.22 13.45 -0.52
CA LEU A 29 1.10 12.31 -0.80
C LEU A 29 1.66 12.34 -2.22
N ASN A 30 0.86 12.76 -3.21
CA ASN A 30 1.35 12.91 -4.58
C ASN A 30 2.40 14.02 -4.71
N ALA A 31 2.15 15.18 -4.10
CA ALA A 31 3.13 16.27 -4.09
C ALA A 31 4.43 15.85 -3.39
N LEU A 32 4.32 15.14 -2.26
CA LEU A 32 5.47 14.61 -1.54
C LEU A 32 6.26 13.60 -2.38
N ALA A 33 5.58 12.72 -3.12
CA ALA A 33 6.22 11.76 -4.01
C ALA A 33 6.97 12.45 -5.16
N ASP A 34 6.36 13.49 -5.75
CA ASP A 34 6.97 14.27 -6.84
C ASP A 34 8.24 14.99 -6.38
N GLU A 35 8.26 15.51 -5.14
CA GLU A 35 9.43 16.15 -4.53
C GLU A 35 10.51 15.15 -4.11
N ALA A 36 10.13 14.09 -3.40
CA ALA A 36 11.07 13.16 -2.80
C ALA A 36 11.72 12.21 -3.82
N TRP A 37 11.02 11.92 -4.92
CA TRP A 37 11.51 11.00 -5.93
C TRP A 37 11.17 11.43 -7.37
N PRO A 38 11.72 12.57 -7.82
CA PRO A 38 11.55 13.01 -9.20
C PRO A 38 12.23 12.03 -10.16
N GLY A 39 11.74 11.96 -11.39
CA GLY A 39 12.39 11.17 -12.43
C GLY A 39 11.44 10.65 -13.51
N GLU A 40 12.05 10.08 -14.54
CA GLU A 40 11.32 9.52 -15.67
C GLU A 40 10.96 8.05 -15.45
N TYR A 41 9.98 7.58 -16.23
CA TYR A 41 9.59 6.18 -16.24
C TYR A 41 10.56 5.39 -17.09
N GLU A 42 10.86 4.16 -16.65
CA GLU A 42 11.55 3.20 -17.51
C GLU A 42 10.71 2.87 -18.75
N GLU A 43 11.33 2.23 -19.75
CA GLU A 43 10.65 1.84 -21.01
C GLU A 43 9.42 0.94 -20.77
N ASN A 44 9.44 0.16 -19.69
CA ASN A 44 8.32 -0.68 -19.28
C ASN A 44 7.15 0.12 -18.67
N GLY A 45 7.28 1.44 -18.47
CA GLY A 45 6.26 2.29 -17.87
C GLY A 45 6.09 2.13 -16.35
N LEU A 46 7.08 1.53 -15.67
CA LEU A 46 7.11 1.31 -14.23
C LEU A 46 8.17 2.20 -13.56
N ARG A 47 7.85 2.69 -12.37
CA ARG A 47 8.83 3.23 -11.41
C ARG A 47 8.50 2.67 -10.03
N ARG A 48 9.47 2.04 -9.38
CA ARG A 48 9.37 1.64 -7.97
C ARG A 48 10.58 2.06 -7.16
N THR A 49 10.34 2.51 -5.92
CA THR A 49 11.37 2.74 -4.91
C THR A 49 10.88 2.28 -3.54
N SER A 50 11.80 2.11 -2.60
CA SER A 50 11.54 1.68 -1.23
C SER A 50 11.85 2.79 -0.23
N ARG A 51 11.53 2.59 1.05
CA ARG A 51 11.79 3.54 2.16
C ARG A 51 11.01 4.86 1.99
N VAL A 52 9.77 4.76 1.53
CA VAL A 52 8.87 5.91 1.32
C VAL A 52 8.48 6.61 2.61
N SER A 53 8.56 5.92 3.75
CA SER A 53 8.44 6.44 5.12
C SER A 53 9.52 7.47 5.48
N LEU A 54 10.60 7.55 4.71
CA LEU A 54 11.62 8.60 4.84
C LEU A 54 11.26 9.89 4.12
N TRP A 55 10.22 9.89 3.28
CA TRP A 55 9.83 11.08 2.51
C TRP A 55 9.26 12.19 3.39
N GLY A 56 8.47 11.84 4.42
CA GLY A 56 7.99 12.82 5.38
C GLY A 56 6.79 12.35 6.20
N PRO A 57 6.22 13.24 7.03
CA PRO A 57 5.11 12.89 7.92
C PRO A 57 3.88 12.32 7.18
N ALA A 58 3.55 12.84 5.99
CA ALA A 58 2.39 12.35 5.24
C ALA A 58 2.53 10.87 4.85
N SER A 59 3.73 10.41 4.46
CA SER A 59 3.96 8.99 4.17
C SER A 59 4.02 8.13 5.43
N GLN A 60 4.53 8.66 6.54
CA GLN A 60 4.53 7.98 7.84
C GLN A 60 3.12 7.77 8.38
N ASN A 61 2.22 8.75 8.22
CA ASN A 61 0.82 8.68 8.63
C ASN A 61 0.02 7.58 7.90
N LEU A 62 0.57 6.97 6.85
CA LEU A 62 -0.03 5.80 6.20
C LEU A 62 0.13 4.52 7.03
N ILE A 63 1.19 4.42 7.86
CA ILE A 63 1.57 3.19 8.57
C ILE A 63 0.47 2.72 9.51
N ASP A 64 -0.12 3.66 10.26
CA ASP A 64 -1.11 3.41 11.30
C ASP A 64 -2.41 4.18 11.02
N HIS A 65 -2.68 4.49 9.74
CA HIS A 65 -3.82 5.29 9.33
C HIS A 65 -5.13 4.78 9.98
N PRO A 66 -5.93 5.64 10.64
CA PRO A 66 -7.01 5.23 11.54
C PRO A 66 -8.13 4.44 10.84
N LYS A 67 -8.28 4.59 9.52
CA LYS A 67 -9.24 3.79 8.73
C LYS A 67 -8.69 2.43 8.25
N ALA A 68 -7.39 2.21 8.30
CA ALA A 68 -6.75 0.96 7.88
C ALA A 68 -6.29 0.11 9.07
N LEU A 69 -5.76 0.74 10.12
CA LEU A 69 -5.25 0.05 11.31
C LEU A 69 -6.26 -0.92 11.97
N PRO A 70 -7.56 -0.60 12.10
CA PRO A 70 -8.53 -1.55 12.67
C PRO A 70 -8.64 -2.85 11.87
N TYR A 71 -8.49 -2.80 10.54
CA TYR A 71 -8.48 -4.00 9.70
C TYR A 71 -7.20 -4.81 9.90
N MET A 72 -6.05 -4.13 10.02
CA MET A 72 -4.77 -4.80 10.29
C MET A 72 -4.77 -5.50 11.65
N VAL A 73 -5.30 -4.85 12.70
CA VAL A 73 -5.40 -5.43 14.04
C VAL A 73 -6.35 -6.64 14.05
N GLU A 74 -7.46 -6.57 13.33
CA GLU A 74 -8.41 -7.69 13.23
C GLU A 74 -7.79 -8.90 12.50
N LEU A 75 -7.07 -8.67 11.40
CA LEU A 75 -6.52 -9.75 10.57
C LEU A 75 -5.19 -10.32 11.08
N LEU A 76 -4.33 -9.48 11.65
CA LEU A 76 -2.95 -9.80 12.01
C LEU A 76 -2.73 -9.87 13.52
N GLY A 77 -3.69 -9.42 14.31
CA GLY A 77 -3.60 -9.30 15.76
C GLY A 77 -3.10 -7.93 16.24
N PRO A 78 -3.07 -7.70 17.57
CA PRO A 78 -2.83 -6.38 18.16
C PRO A 78 -1.39 -5.88 18.05
N LYS A 79 -0.45 -6.70 17.59
CA LYS A 79 0.97 -6.37 17.48
C LYS A 79 1.39 -6.52 16.02
N VAL A 80 1.23 -5.43 15.26
CA VAL A 80 1.69 -5.36 13.87
C VAL A 80 3.07 -4.70 13.79
N ARG A 81 3.88 -5.13 12.82
CA ARG A 81 5.16 -4.52 12.50
C ARG A 81 5.19 -4.18 11.02
N VAL A 82 5.75 -3.02 10.68
CA VAL A 82 6.09 -2.72 9.29
C VAL A 82 7.38 -3.47 8.96
N ASP A 83 7.32 -4.34 7.96
CA ASP A 83 8.50 -5.05 7.45
C ASP A 83 9.18 -4.28 6.31
N HIS A 84 8.38 -3.76 5.37
CA HIS A 84 8.84 -2.97 4.24
C HIS A 84 7.79 -1.92 3.82
N ASP A 85 8.26 -0.89 3.14
CA ASP A 85 7.43 0.15 2.54
C ASP A 85 8.02 0.55 1.19
N TYR A 86 7.14 0.70 0.19
CA TYR A 86 7.51 1.05 -1.17
C TYR A 86 6.37 1.77 -1.88
N SER A 87 6.71 2.52 -2.92
CA SER A 87 5.75 3.14 -3.84
C SER A 87 5.89 2.51 -5.23
N ILE A 88 4.77 2.36 -5.92
CA ILE A 88 4.73 1.90 -7.31
C ILE A 88 3.98 2.93 -8.14
N PHE A 89 4.62 3.44 -9.18
CA PHE A 89 4.00 4.29 -10.19
C PHE A 89 3.97 3.56 -11.51
N MET A 90 2.82 3.60 -12.20
CA MET A 90 2.61 2.94 -13.48
C MET A 90 2.00 3.90 -14.49
N ARG A 91 2.49 3.87 -15.73
CA ARG A 91 1.87 4.58 -16.85
C ARG A 91 0.84 3.72 -17.56
N LYS A 92 -0.22 4.37 -18.05
CA LYS A 92 -1.17 3.76 -18.97
C LYS A 92 -0.43 3.22 -20.19
N GLY A 93 -0.62 1.94 -20.51
CA GLY A 93 0.09 1.26 -21.60
C GLY A 93 1.46 0.68 -21.23
N GLY A 94 1.90 0.81 -19.97
CA GLY A 94 3.08 0.12 -19.45
C GLY A 94 2.92 -1.41 -19.48
N LYS A 95 4.04 -2.13 -19.41
CA LYS A 95 4.07 -3.60 -19.39
C LYS A 95 3.52 -4.11 -18.07
N ALA A 96 2.57 -5.06 -18.13
CA ALA A 96 2.01 -5.69 -16.93
C ALA A 96 3.01 -6.65 -16.26
N GLY A 97 2.91 -6.78 -14.94
CA GLY A 97 3.61 -7.82 -14.19
C GLY A 97 3.04 -9.22 -14.49
N ARG A 98 3.84 -10.25 -14.23
CA ARG A 98 3.38 -11.66 -14.30
C ARG A 98 2.56 -12.01 -13.07
N LEU A 99 1.72 -13.04 -13.17
CA LEU A 99 1.06 -13.63 -11.99
C LEU A 99 2.12 -14.14 -11.01
N HIS A 100 1.98 -13.73 -9.74
CA HIS A 100 2.86 -14.11 -8.64
C HIS A 100 2.03 -14.20 -7.35
N GLY A 101 2.41 -15.10 -6.44
CA GLY A 101 1.86 -15.16 -5.09
C GLY A 101 2.57 -14.21 -4.14
N GLY A 102 1.98 -13.98 -2.97
CA GLY A 102 2.68 -13.35 -1.85
C GLY A 102 3.84 -14.20 -1.32
N GLN A 103 4.56 -13.72 -0.32
CA GLN A 103 5.58 -14.54 0.34
C GLN A 103 4.94 -15.82 0.89
N THR A 104 5.45 -16.97 0.48
CA THR A 104 5.17 -18.25 1.16
C THR A 104 5.64 -18.14 2.62
N MET A 105 4.86 -18.69 3.57
CA MET A 105 5.25 -18.80 4.98
C MET A 105 6.72 -19.21 5.08
N GLN A 106 7.59 -18.30 5.54
CA GLN A 106 8.89 -18.71 6.05
C GLN A 106 8.60 -19.49 7.32
N GLY A 107 8.79 -20.81 7.28
CA GLY A 107 8.72 -21.64 8.46
C GLY A 107 9.66 -21.08 9.51
N GLY A 108 9.10 -20.66 10.64
CA GLY A 108 9.85 -20.43 11.88
C GLY A 108 10.22 -21.76 12.53
#